data_AF-A0A255Z5A6-F1
#
_entry.id   AF-A0A255Z5A6-F1
#
_cell.length_a   1.000
_cell.length_b   1.000
_cell.length_c   1.000
_cell.angle_alpha   90.00
_cell.angle_beta   90.00
_cell.angle_gamma   90.00
#
_symmetry.space_group_name_H-M   'P 1'
#
loop_
_entity.id
_entity.type
_entity.pdbx_description
1 polymer ?
#
loop_
_entity_poly.entity_id
_entity_poly.type
_entity_poly.pdbx_seq_one_letter_code
_entity_poly.pdbx_strand_id
1 'polypeptide(L)'
;MTLKPCSTRRLAAFRPESPAPIITTSDFSSANATPGSRVRAAEVAKKCRLVTITLHPVLMQQLLLNPKPVTPIRGGLRTCCFYGLFCCRHDGRRLYGQNDCLPRLSTGWTAAMVYARSVPPWRYRRFISKLETNMRSRLCLFAFTVLVTTTSSIAFGADPTPASFAMQTPPPAPDYAKAESWAARADAPGMSVIVPAGAAPGRLGTDIDVFYVHPTTFRSTVRWNQDIADTQTNAWTDESVVMRQGGVFNACCHIYAPRYRQASTLALTAMDGDGARAFDLAYSDVERAFDHYLKHDNNRRPFILAGHSQGARHLQDLLERRIDGTPLVKQMVAAYIVGVNLSEGDFGKTFKTITICNKPDSINCVVAWNASLPEFNIAMVNRFAEKRYVDRYGDDPGKRILCVNPVTFDIDQPQSSAEQAKGSVTGTPGNAPMKPLLAKSVSARCNNGTLTVQPSADLGLSPLPGGSMHYHDYGLFYADIRANAADRVQAFLQRNAPRELQ
;
A
#
# COMPACT_ATOMS: atom_id res chain seq x y z
N MET A 1 -43.97 20.38 -34.60
CA MET A 1 -44.19 19.40 -35.68
C MET A 1 -43.70 18.04 -35.18
N THR A 2 -44.60 17.28 -34.56
CA THR A 2 -45.29 16.08 -35.11
C THR A 2 -44.45 14.81 -35.03
N LEU A 3 -44.90 13.93 -34.13
CA LEU A 3 -44.50 12.54 -33.89
C LEU A 3 -44.83 11.63 -35.10
N LYS A 4 -44.02 10.59 -35.37
CA LYS A 4 -44.32 9.17 -35.03
C LYS A 4 -43.41 8.15 -35.76
N PRO A 5 -43.30 6.91 -35.21
CA PRO A 5 -42.37 5.85 -35.63
C PRO A 5 -43.04 4.65 -36.35
N CYS A 6 -42.23 3.77 -36.95
CA CYS A 6 -42.57 2.42 -37.45
C CYS A 6 -41.26 1.61 -37.59
N SER A 7 -41.15 0.30 -37.42
CA SER A 7 -42.01 -0.76 -36.90
C SER A 7 -41.15 -2.03 -36.74
N THR A 8 -41.53 -2.86 -35.78
CA THR A 8 -41.06 -4.21 -35.46
C THR A 8 -41.23 -5.26 -36.58
N ARG A 9 -40.28 -6.20 -36.69
CA ARG A 9 -40.53 -7.59 -37.13
C ARG A 9 -39.82 -8.59 -36.18
N ARG A 10 -40.62 -9.40 -35.49
CA ARG A 10 -40.34 -10.79 -35.06
C ARG A 10 -40.69 -11.71 -36.25
N LEU A 11 -40.19 -12.93 -36.49
CA LEU A 11 -39.89 -14.10 -35.66
C LEU A 11 -39.00 -15.05 -36.50
N ALA A 12 -38.11 -15.82 -35.86
CA ALA A 12 -38.03 -17.28 -36.05
C ALA A 12 -37.17 -17.89 -34.94
N ALA A 13 -37.75 -18.88 -34.26
CA ALA A 13 -37.20 -19.62 -33.14
C ALA A 13 -36.51 -20.91 -33.63
N PHE A 14 -35.42 -21.32 -32.97
CA PHE A 14 -34.99 -22.72 -32.90
C PHE A 14 -34.15 -22.95 -31.62
N ARG A 15 -34.59 -23.93 -30.83
CA ARG A 15 -33.94 -24.66 -29.72
C ARG A 15 -34.79 -25.93 -29.52
N PRO A 16 -34.35 -26.96 -28.78
CA PRO A 16 -32.98 -27.41 -28.46
C PRO A 16 -32.82 -28.94 -28.70
N GLU A 17 -31.60 -29.46 -28.68
CA GLU A 17 -31.37 -30.88 -28.36
C GLU A 17 -30.26 -31.05 -27.31
N SER A 18 -30.39 -32.16 -26.60
CA SER A 18 -29.98 -32.46 -25.22
C SER A 18 -28.72 -33.37 -25.16
N PRO A 19 -28.22 -33.72 -23.95
CA PRO A 19 -26.78 -33.96 -23.71
C PRO A 19 -26.38 -35.43 -23.46
N ALA A 20 -25.07 -35.62 -23.14
CA ALA A 20 -24.40 -36.71 -22.40
C ALA A 20 -23.43 -37.60 -23.24
N PRO A 21 -22.46 -38.35 -22.65
CA PRO A 21 -22.21 -38.56 -21.22
C PRO A 21 -20.73 -38.47 -20.74
N ILE A 22 -20.63 -38.54 -19.42
CA ILE A 22 -19.47 -38.85 -18.57
C ILE A 22 -18.93 -40.26 -18.87
N ILE A 23 -17.60 -40.43 -18.90
CA ILE A 23 -16.95 -41.74 -18.73
C ILE A 23 -15.83 -41.62 -17.68
N THR A 24 -16.02 -42.35 -16.60
CA THR A 24 -15.04 -42.78 -15.59
C THR A 24 -14.83 -44.28 -15.76
N THR A 25 -13.57 -44.76 -15.68
CA THR A 25 -13.06 -46.08 -15.24
C THR A 25 -11.72 -46.34 -15.94
N SER A 26 -10.58 -46.44 -15.22
CA SER A 26 -10.04 -47.56 -14.42
C SER A 26 -9.01 -48.40 -15.20
N ASP A 27 -7.86 -48.58 -14.55
CA ASP A 27 -7.02 -49.78 -14.52
C ASP A 27 -6.53 -50.41 -15.85
N PHE A 28 -5.21 -50.27 -16.06
CA PHE A 28 -4.40 -51.36 -16.59
C PHE A 28 -3.53 -51.94 -15.48
N SER A 29 -3.73 -53.23 -15.25
CA SER A 29 -3.00 -54.08 -14.31
C SER A 29 -2.02 -54.98 -15.08
N SER A 30 -1.08 -55.55 -14.31
CA SER A 30 -0.31 -56.78 -14.57
C SER A 30 0.95 -56.62 -15.44
N ALA A 31 2.04 -57.35 -15.21
CA ALA A 31 2.29 -58.53 -14.38
C ALA A 31 3.82 -58.68 -14.17
N ASN A 32 4.34 -59.13 -13.03
CA ASN A 32 4.86 -60.49 -12.73
C ASN A 32 6.24 -60.30 -12.04
N ALA A 33 6.76 -61.06 -11.06
CA ALA A 33 6.41 -62.35 -10.47
C ALA A 33 7.14 -62.52 -9.10
N THR A 34 6.37 -62.88 -8.05
CA THR A 34 6.41 -64.09 -7.17
C THR A 34 7.72 -64.64 -6.51
N PRO A 35 7.64 -65.52 -5.45
CA PRO A 35 8.19 -65.22 -4.11
C PRO A 35 8.89 -66.40 -3.36
N GLY A 36 9.30 -66.19 -2.10
CA GLY A 36 9.58 -67.22 -1.07
C GLY A 36 10.75 -66.83 -0.14
N SER A 37 10.76 -66.97 1.18
CA SER A 37 10.01 -67.82 2.12
C SER A 37 10.21 -67.35 3.59
N ARG A 38 9.15 -67.49 4.42
CA ARG A 38 9.03 -67.97 5.83
C ARG A 38 10.21 -67.71 6.82
N VAL A 39 10.10 -67.31 8.10
CA VAL A 39 9.06 -67.52 9.15
C VAL A 39 9.42 -66.76 10.46
N ARG A 40 8.37 -66.28 11.17
CA ARG A 40 8.13 -66.04 12.62
C ARG A 40 9.02 -65.13 13.52
N ALA A 41 8.32 -64.10 14.01
CA ALA A 41 7.91 -63.86 15.42
C ALA A 41 8.64 -62.79 16.26
N ALA A 42 7.77 -61.99 16.88
CA ALA A 42 7.91 -61.18 18.09
C ALA A 42 8.64 -59.84 18.00
N GLU A 43 7.85 -58.78 18.25
CA GLU A 43 8.05 -57.80 19.33
C GLU A 43 7.90 -56.33 18.90
N VAL A 44 7.17 -55.61 19.75
CA VAL A 44 6.53 -54.33 19.54
C VAL A 44 7.56 -53.19 19.62
N ALA A 45 7.76 -52.46 18.52
CA ALA A 45 8.30 -51.08 18.57
C ALA A 45 7.91 -50.30 17.30
N LYS A 46 6.97 -49.36 17.43
CA LYS A 46 6.61 -48.38 16.40
C LYS A 46 7.83 -47.52 16.06
N LYS A 47 8.39 -47.65 14.85
CA LYS A 47 9.32 -46.67 14.26
C LYS A 47 8.53 -45.57 13.58
N CYS A 48 8.59 -44.35 14.12
CA CYS A 48 8.40 -43.14 13.33
C CYS A 48 9.48 -43.11 12.23
N ARG A 49 9.07 -43.09 10.96
CA ARG A 49 9.96 -42.62 9.89
C ARG A 49 10.17 -41.12 10.11
N LEU A 50 11.41 -40.70 10.30
CA LEU A 50 11.79 -39.31 10.11
C LEU A 50 11.59 -39.00 8.62
N VAL A 51 10.61 -38.17 8.28
CA VAL A 51 10.55 -37.51 6.98
C VAL A 51 11.23 -36.17 7.17
N THR A 52 12.46 -36.03 6.69
CA THR A 52 13.10 -34.73 6.58
C THR A 52 12.47 -34.01 5.39
N ILE A 53 11.56 -33.06 5.66
CA ILE A 53 11.08 -32.14 4.62
C ILE A 53 12.00 -30.93 4.64
N THR A 54 12.88 -30.81 3.66
CA THR A 54 13.63 -29.59 3.40
C THR A 54 12.69 -28.61 2.71
N LEU A 55 12.18 -27.62 3.43
CA LEU A 55 11.33 -26.58 2.85
C LEU A 55 12.20 -25.50 2.18
N HIS A 56 11.87 -25.20 0.92
CA HIS A 56 12.47 -24.10 0.17
C HIS A 56 12.12 -22.74 0.82
N PRO A 57 13.04 -21.79 0.96
CA PRO A 57 12.84 -20.53 1.70
C PRO A 57 11.64 -19.69 1.21
N VAL A 58 11.24 -19.85 -0.06
CA VAL A 58 10.07 -19.19 -0.65
C VAL A 58 8.73 -19.64 -0.03
N LEU A 59 8.62 -20.90 0.41
CA LEU A 59 7.38 -21.41 1.01
C LEU A 59 7.18 -20.89 2.44
N MET A 60 8.28 -20.59 3.15
CA MET A 60 8.23 -20.03 4.50
C MET A 60 7.77 -18.56 4.48
N GLN A 61 8.10 -17.83 3.41
CA GLN A 61 7.69 -16.44 3.22
C GLN A 61 6.21 -16.31 2.84
N GLN A 62 5.63 -17.29 2.12
CA GLN A 62 4.19 -17.31 1.80
C GLN A 62 3.30 -17.60 3.01
N LEU A 63 3.75 -18.41 3.98
CA LEU A 63 2.99 -18.74 5.19
C LEU A 63 2.94 -17.60 6.21
N LEU A 64 3.93 -16.71 6.21
CA LEU A 64 3.99 -15.53 7.10
C LEU A 64 3.17 -14.34 6.60
N LEU A 65 2.81 -14.32 5.31
CA LEU A 65 2.15 -13.17 4.66
C LEU A 65 0.65 -13.39 4.37
N ASN A 66 0.10 -14.58 4.62
CA ASN A 66 -1.31 -14.87 4.30
C ASN A 66 -1.93 -15.93 5.24
N PRO A 67 -2.42 -15.56 6.44
CA PRO A 67 -3.07 -16.50 7.32
C PRO A 67 -4.50 -16.76 6.81
N LYS A 68 -4.72 -17.87 6.10
CA LYS A 68 -6.10 -18.33 5.82
C LYS A 68 -6.73 -18.81 7.14
N PRO A 69 -7.99 -18.44 7.45
CA PRO A 69 -8.70 -19.01 8.59
C PRO A 69 -9.04 -20.48 8.29
N VAL A 70 -8.46 -21.40 9.06
CA VAL A 70 -8.91 -22.79 9.10
C VAL A 70 -10.06 -22.87 10.10
N THR A 71 -11.27 -23.17 9.62
CA THR A 71 -12.41 -23.53 10.45
C THR A 71 -12.12 -24.86 11.18
N PRO A 72 -12.44 -24.98 12.48
CA PRO A 72 -12.14 -26.21 13.22
C PRO A 72 -13.15 -27.30 12.86
N ILE A 73 -12.65 -28.36 12.21
CA ILE A 73 -13.34 -29.65 12.18
C ILE A 73 -13.18 -30.29 13.57
N ARG A 74 -14.31 -30.61 14.21
CA ARG A 74 -14.36 -31.38 15.46
C ARG A 74 -13.67 -32.74 15.27
N GLY A 75 -12.63 -33.01 16.04
CA GLY A 75 -12.01 -34.33 16.12
C GLY A 75 -10.71 -34.27 16.89
N GLY A 76 -10.72 -34.74 18.15
CA GLY A 76 -9.60 -34.60 19.07
C GLY A 76 -8.38 -35.42 18.66
N LEU A 77 -7.20 -34.79 18.71
CA LEU A 77 -5.92 -35.43 19.04
C LEU A 77 -4.91 -34.34 19.43
N ARG A 78 -4.14 -34.65 20.48
CA ARG A 78 -3.32 -33.73 21.28
C ARG A 78 -2.09 -33.22 20.50
N THR A 79 -1.87 -31.90 20.51
CA THR A 79 -0.64 -31.25 20.05
C THR A 79 0.35 -31.11 21.21
N CYS A 80 1.57 -31.61 21.05
CA CYS A 80 2.71 -31.32 21.91
C CYS A 80 3.45 -30.09 21.35
N CYS A 81 3.49 -29.00 22.13
CA CYS A 81 4.41 -27.88 21.91
C CYS A 81 5.75 -28.16 22.59
N PHE A 82 6.85 -27.76 21.98
CA PHE A 82 8.18 -27.69 22.61
C PHE A 82 8.77 -26.29 22.50
N TYR A 83 9.45 -25.90 23.58
CA TYR A 83 10.14 -24.63 23.90
C TYR A 83 9.22 -23.44 24.24
N GLY A 84 9.21 -22.87 25.44
CA GLY A 84 10.02 -23.09 26.63
C GLY A 84 10.13 -21.78 27.41
N LEU A 85 9.27 -21.58 28.41
CA LEU A 85 9.46 -20.65 29.53
C LEU A 85 8.42 -20.98 30.61
N PHE A 86 8.88 -20.98 31.85
CA PHE A 86 8.21 -21.47 33.05
C PHE A 86 6.85 -20.81 33.32
N CYS A 87 5.82 -21.62 33.58
CA CYS A 87 4.70 -21.26 34.45
C CYS A 87 4.45 -22.41 35.43
N CYS A 88 4.63 -22.14 36.72
CA CYS A 88 4.19 -23.00 37.81
C CYS A 88 2.66 -23.14 37.80
N ARG A 89 2.19 -24.38 37.96
CA ARG A 89 0.78 -24.76 38.04
C ARG A 89 0.41 -24.88 39.52
N HIS A 90 -0.68 -24.25 39.94
CA HIS A 90 -1.35 -24.57 41.20
C HIS A 90 -2.77 -25.05 40.87
N ASP A 91 -3.01 -26.35 41.06
CA ASP A 91 -4.34 -26.94 41.01
C ASP A 91 -5.06 -26.72 42.35
N GLY A 92 -6.34 -26.39 42.28
CA GLY A 92 -7.36 -27.03 43.11
C GLY A 92 -7.92 -26.28 44.33
N ARG A 93 -9.25 -26.09 44.26
CA ARG A 93 -10.26 -26.10 45.33
C ARG A 93 -10.69 -24.75 45.96
N ARG A 94 -11.93 -24.38 45.58
CA ARG A 94 -13.11 -24.18 46.46
C ARG A 94 -12.98 -23.22 47.66
N LEU A 95 -13.79 -22.15 47.64
CA LEU A 95 -14.83 -21.72 48.63
C LEU A 95 -14.86 -20.19 48.83
N TYR A 96 -16.09 -19.66 48.80
CA TYR A 96 -16.68 -18.51 49.51
C TYR A 96 -15.87 -17.22 49.80
N GLY A 97 -16.55 -16.10 49.56
CA GLY A 97 -16.75 -15.09 50.62
C GLY A 97 -15.98 -13.78 50.49
N GLN A 98 -16.73 -12.72 50.17
CA GLN A 98 -16.71 -11.34 50.69
C GLN A 98 -15.45 -10.76 51.38
N ASN A 99 -15.16 -9.50 50.99
CA ASN A 99 -14.66 -8.37 51.81
C ASN A 99 -13.25 -8.54 52.42
N ASP A 100 -12.33 -7.58 52.46
CA ASP A 100 -12.31 -6.13 52.30
C ASP A 100 -10.82 -5.70 52.14
N CYS A 101 -10.60 -4.40 51.87
CA CYS A 101 -9.37 -3.62 52.12
C CYS A 101 -8.34 -3.43 50.98
N LEU A 102 -8.55 -2.30 50.27
CA LEU A 102 -7.55 -1.32 49.79
C LEU A 102 -6.47 -0.95 50.86
N PRO A 103 -5.42 -0.11 50.58
CA PRO A 103 -5.01 0.60 49.35
C PRO A 103 -3.47 0.63 49.03
N ARG A 104 -3.17 1.16 47.81
CA ARG A 104 -2.06 2.05 47.33
C ARG A 104 -0.63 1.98 47.92
N LEU A 105 0.36 2.07 47.00
CA LEU A 105 1.53 3.00 46.91
C LEU A 105 2.66 2.28 46.11
N SER A 106 2.97 2.67 44.87
CA SER A 106 3.89 3.74 44.40
C SER A 106 5.38 3.56 44.73
N THR A 107 6.20 3.73 43.67
CA THR A 107 7.67 4.00 43.64
C THR A 107 8.58 2.84 44.09
N GLY A 108 9.70 2.51 43.46
CA GLY A 108 10.56 3.22 42.53
C GLY A 108 11.99 3.29 43.12
N TRP A 109 12.97 2.80 42.36
CA TRP A 109 14.40 3.14 42.36
C TRP A 109 15.46 2.34 43.16
N THR A 110 16.54 2.07 42.40
CA THR A 110 17.99 2.13 42.71
C THR A 110 18.76 0.98 43.38
N ALA A 111 19.60 0.33 42.55
CA ALA A 111 21.07 0.24 42.60
C ALA A 111 21.78 -0.36 43.83
N ALA A 112 22.68 -1.34 43.58
CA ALA A 112 24.01 -1.40 44.19
C ALA A 112 24.91 -2.49 43.53
N MET A 113 26.07 -2.07 43.03
CA MET A 113 27.30 -2.88 43.05
C MET A 113 27.81 -2.97 44.50
N VAL A 114 28.53 -4.05 44.86
CA VAL A 114 29.82 -4.10 45.61
C VAL A 114 30.03 -5.46 46.30
N TYR A 115 31.18 -6.08 45.98
CA TYR A 115 32.03 -7.04 46.74
C TYR A 115 31.44 -8.28 47.44
N ALA A 116 32.04 -9.46 47.16
CA ALA A 116 32.95 -10.15 48.09
C ALA A 116 33.53 -11.46 47.51
N ARG A 117 34.86 -11.61 47.65
CA ARG A 117 35.64 -12.86 47.56
C ARG A 117 35.11 -13.87 48.61
N SER A 118 35.15 -15.19 48.47
CA SER A 118 36.34 -16.06 48.55
C SER A 118 35.90 -17.55 48.55
N VAL A 119 36.42 -18.42 47.68
CA VAL A 119 36.46 -19.89 47.94
C VAL A 119 37.78 -20.48 47.38
N PRO A 120 38.50 -21.37 48.09
CA PRO A 120 39.91 -21.68 47.83
C PRO A 120 40.19 -22.80 46.80
N PRO A 121 41.43 -22.86 46.26
CA PRO A 121 41.80 -23.64 45.08
C PRO A 121 42.37 -25.03 45.43
N TRP A 122 41.51 -26.00 45.73
CA TRP A 122 41.95 -27.42 45.84
C TRP A 122 40.94 -28.45 45.31
N ARG A 123 39.81 -28.01 44.75
CA ARG A 123 38.80 -28.89 44.12
C ARG A 123 38.91 -29.04 42.60
N TYR A 124 39.88 -28.39 41.95
CA TYR A 124 40.07 -28.46 40.48
C TYR A 124 41.09 -29.52 40.00
N ARG A 125 41.74 -30.26 40.90
CA ARG A 125 42.79 -31.24 40.55
C ARG A 125 42.32 -32.70 40.38
N ARG A 126 41.01 -32.96 40.40
CA ARG A 126 40.47 -34.33 40.19
C ARG A 126 39.54 -34.51 38.99
N PHE A 127 39.39 -33.48 38.16
CA PHE A 127 38.61 -33.54 36.92
C PHE A 127 39.46 -33.46 35.63
N ILE A 128 40.73 -33.06 35.74
CA ILE A 128 41.63 -32.92 34.57
C ILE A 128 42.42 -34.21 34.23
N SER A 129 42.48 -35.22 35.10
CA SER A 129 43.21 -36.47 34.77
C SER A 129 42.35 -37.59 34.15
N LYS A 130 41.11 -37.31 33.75
CA LYS A 130 40.19 -38.29 33.13
C LYS A 130 39.79 -37.97 31.69
N LEU A 131 40.38 -36.91 31.11
CA LEU A 131 40.17 -36.50 29.71
C LEU A 131 41.41 -36.67 28.82
N GLU A 132 42.52 -37.19 29.34
CA GLU A 132 43.77 -37.39 28.55
C GLU A 132 43.99 -38.81 28.02
N THR A 133 43.11 -39.78 28.32
CA THR A 133 43.28 -41.19 27.87
C THR A 133 42.25 -41.68 26.85
N ASN A 134 41.40 -40.80 26.32
CA ASN A 134 40.45 -41.12 25.24
C ASN A 134 40.63 -40.29 23.96
N MET A 135 41.78 -39.63 23.81
CA MET A 135 42.08 -38.73 22.69
C MET A 135 43.29 -39.16 21.85
N ARG A 136 43.55 -40.47 21.74
CA ARG A 136 44.60 -41.01 20.85
C ARG A 136 44.18 -42.13 19.91
N SER A 137 42.92 -42.61 19.97
CA SER A 137 42.44 -43.68 19.09
C SER A 137 41.25 -43.31 18.20
N ARG A 138 40.91 -42.01 18.09
CA ARG A 138 39.87 -41.49 17.18
C ARG A 138 40.38 -40.45 16.16
N LEU A 139 41.69 -40.21 16.11
CA LEU A 139 42.30 -39.24 15.19
C LEU A 139 42.77 -39.82 13.84
N CYS A 140 42.76 -41.14 13.64
CA CYS A 140 43.22 -41.75 12.38
C CYS A 140 42.11 -42.22 11.43
N LEU A 141 40.82 -42.01 11.76
CA LEU A 141 39.70 -42.33 10.85
C LEU A 141 38.95 -41.10 10.32
N PHE A 142 39.47 -39.89 10.57
CA PHE A 142 38.94 -38.63 10.02
C PHE A 142 39.87 -37.98 8.98
N ALA A 143 41.02 -38.60 8.70
CA ALA A 143 42.03 -38.07 7.77
C ALA A 143 41.97 -38.68 6.36
N PHE A 144 41.00 -39.54 6.06
CA PHE A 144 40.86 -40.16 4.72
C PHE A 144 39.40 -40.17 4.20
N THR A 145 38.67 -39.11 4.51
CA THR A 145 37.44 -38.69 3.83
C THR A 145 37.56 -37.22 3.43
N VAL A 146 38.74 -36.83 2.94
CA VAL A 146 38.96 -35.58 2.18
C VAL A 146 38.89 -35.89 0.68
N LEU A 147 37.95 -36.76 0.30
CA LEU A 147 37.71 -37.10 -1.10
C LEU A 147 36.49 -36.30 -1.59
N VAL A 148 36.79 -35.15 -2.21
CA VAL A 148 35.93 -34.42 -3.14
C VAL A 148 34.52 -34.13 -2.59
N THR A 149 34.42 -33.33 -1.53
CA THR A 149 33.27 -32.42 -1.46
C THR A 149 33.54 -31.32 -2.47
N THR A 150 33.01 -31.48 -3.68
CA THR A 150 32.85 -30.37 -4.61
C THR A 150 32.29 -29.21 -3.80
N THR A 151 33.00 -28.09 -3.78
CA THR A 151 32.43 -26.80 -3.45
C THR A 151 31.37 -26.53 -4.51
N SER A 152 30.21 -27.17 -4.37
CA SER A 152 28.98 -26.72 -4.96
C SER A 152 28.75 -25.39 -4.29
N SER A 153 29.35 -24.35 -4.88
CA SER A 153 28.90 -22.98 -4.72
C SER A 153 27.42 -23.08 -5.00
N ILE A 154 26.60 -23.06 -3.95
CA ILE A 154 25.19 -22.77 -4.11
C ILE A 154 25.24 -21.35 -4.63
N ALA A 155 25.26 -21.22 -5.96
CA ALA A 155 24.97 -19.98 -6.61
C ALA A 155 23.58 -19.65 -6.09
N PHE A 156 23.51 -18.73 -5.13
CA PHE A 156 22.30 -17.98 -4.90
C PHE A 156 21.98 -17.41 -6.27
N GLY A 157 21.02 -18.04 -6.98
CA GLY A 157 20.63 -17.59 -8.30
C GLY A 157 20.32 -16.11 -8.16
N ALA A 158 21.11 -15.27 -8.84
CA ALA A 158 20.78 -13.87 -8.92
C ALA A 158 19.32 -13.79 -9.38
N ASP A 159 18.50 -13.01 -8.67
CA ASP A 159 17.14 -12.76 -9.13
C ASP A 159 17.23 -12.38 -10.62
N PRO A 160 16.44 -13.03 -11.50
CA PRO A 160 16.59 -12.81 -12.93
C PRO A 160 16.45 -11.32 -13.20
N THR A 161 17.49 -10.72 -13.77
CA THR A 161 17.45 -9.33 -14.16
C THR A 161 16.25 -9.14 -15.08
N PRO A 162 15.32 -8.22 -14.77
CA PRO A 162 14.14 -8.02 -15.58
C PRO A 162 14.55 -7.69 -17.02
N ALA A 163 13.86 -8.29 -17.99
CA ALA A 163 14.04 -7.92 -19.38
C ALA A 163 13.77 -6.41 -19.54
N SER A 164 14.54 -5.74 -20.40
CA SER A 164 14.38 -4.31 -20.63
C SER A 164 12.97 -3.96 -21.11
N PHE A 165 12.55 -2.71 -20.95
CA PHE A 165 11.21 -2.27 -21.34
C PHE A 165 10.91 -2.60 -22.80
N ALA A 166 11.86 -2.34 -23.69
CA ALA A 166 11.72 -2.62 -25.12
C ALA A 166 11.60 -4.12 -25.47
N MET A 167 12.10 -5.01 -24.61
CA MET A 167 12.01 -6.46 -24.79
C MET A 167 10.70 -7.05 -24.22
N GLN A 168 9.95 -6.27 -23.45
CA GLN A 168 8.65 -6.70 -22.93
C GLN A 168 7.53 -6.18 -23.82
N THR A 169 6.63 -7.07 -24.21
CA THR A 169 5.35 -6.63 -24.80
C THR A 169 4.49 -6.02 -23.68
N PRO A 170 4.08 -4.73 -23.82
CA PRO A 170 3.15 -4.13 -22.87
C PRO A 170 1.80 -4.85 -22.87
N PRO A 171 1.09 -4.90 -21.74
CA PRO A 171 -0.28 -5.38 -21.72
C PRO A 171 -1.20 -4.58 -22.67
N PRO A 172 -2.34 -5.14 -23.09
CA PRO A 172 -3.30 -4.44 -23.92
C PRO A 172 -3.69 -3.08 -23.34
N ALA A 173 -3.83 -2.08 -24.21
CA ALA A 173 -4.26 -0.75 -23.81
C ALA A 173 -5.70 -0.80 -23.25
N PRO A 174 -5.98 -0.07 -22.16
CA PRO A 174 -7.35 0.07 -21.64
C PRO A 174 -8.30 0.70 -22.67
N ASP A 175 -9.52 0.18 -22.74
CA ASP A 175 -10.63 0.79 -23.46
C ASP A 175 -11.55 1.50 -22.47
N TYR A 176 -11.45 2.83 -22.40
CA TYR A 176 -12.17 3.63 -21.41
C TYR A 176 -13.68 3.73 -21.66
N ALA A 177 -14.18 3.26 -22.81
CA ALA A 177 -15.61 3.09 -23.01
C ALA A 177 -16.18 1.93 -22.17
N LYS A 178 -15.33 1.02 -21.67
CA LYS A 178 -15.74 -0.15 -20.89
C LYS A 178 -15.61 0.08 -19.39
N ALA A 179 -16.54 -0.47 -18.62
CA ALA A 179 -16.60 -0.30 -17.17
C ALA A 179 -15.36 -0.87 -16.46
N GLU A 180 -14.81 -1.99 -16.93
CA GLU A 180 -13.63 -2.64 -16.34
C GLU A 180 -12.35 -1.80 -16.39
N SER A 181 -12.29 -0.80 -17.26
CA SER A 181 -11.18 0.16 -17.35
C SER A 181 -11.25 1.25 -16.26
N TRP A 182 -12.19 1.16 -15.33
CA TRP A 182 -12.38 2.12 -14.25
C TRP A 182 -12.48 1.41 -12.90
N ALA A 183 -11.81 1.96 -11.89
CA ALA A 183 -11.96 1.55 -10.51
C ALA A 183 -13.16 2.23 -9.82
N ALA A 184 -13.50 3.43 -10.29
CA ALA A 184 -14.72 4.16 -9.89
C ALA A 184 -15.19 5.07 -11.03
N ARG A 185 -16.52 5.20 -11.16
CA ARG A 185 -17.25 6.16 -11.99
C ARG A 185 -18.52 6.60 -11.25
N ALA A 186 -19.19 7.64 -11.72
CA ALA A 186 -20.45 8.08 -11.11
C ALA A 186 -21.54 6.99 -11.06
N ASP A 187 -21.67 6.20 -12.12
CA ASP A 187 -22.65 5.10 -12.24
C ASP A 187 -22.18 3.78 -11.62
N ALA A 188 -20.87 3.64 -11.39
CA ALA A 188 -20.24 2.49 -10.75
C ALA A 188 -19.16 2.97 -9.75
N PRO A 189 -19.55 3.49 -8.57
CA PRO A 189 -18.61 4.19 -7.69
C PRO A 189 -17.71 3.24 -6.88
N GLY A 190 -17.98 1.93 -6.92
CA GLY A 190 -17.09 0.92 -6.34
C GLY A 190 -16.76 1.18 -4.87
N MET A 191 -15.50 1.00 -4.49
CA MET A 191 -15.04 1.20 -3.11
C MET A 191 -14.87 2.68 -2.72
N SER A 192 -15.01 3.63 -3.66
CA SER A 192 -14.83 5.06 -3.35
C SER A 192 -15.96 5.66 -2.52
N VAL A 193 -17.07 4.94 -2.32
CA VAL A 193 -18.20 5.36 -1.47
C VAL A 193 -18.00 5.04 0.02
N ILE A 194 -17.06 4.15 0.34
CA ILE A 194 -16.83 3.73 1.72
C ILE A 194 -16.12 4.85 2.48
N VAL A 195 -16.68 5.19 3.65
CA VAL A 195 -16.13 6.22 4.54
C VAL A 195 -15.90 5.63 5.93
N PRO A 196 -14.83 6.04 6.65
CA PRO A 196 -14.61 5.63 8.03
C PRO A 196 -15.70 6.18 8.95
N ALA A 197 -15.96 5.48 10.04
CA ALA A 197 -16.82 6.00 11.10
C ALA A 197 -16.28 7.34 11.63
N GLY A 198 -17.18 8.29 11.87
CA GLY A 198 -16.85 9.67 12.26
C GLY A 198 -16.64 10.63 11.07
N ALA A 199 -16.57 10.13 9.84
CA ALA A 199 -16.65 10.99 8.65
C ALA A 199 -18.11 11.34 8.32
N ALA A 200 -18.34 12.54 7.80
CA ALA A 200 -19.63 12.87 7.19
C ALA A 200 -19.91 11.91 6.01
N PRO A 201 -21.17 11.47 5.82
CA PRO A 201 -21.54 10.63 4.68
C PRO A 201 -21.13 11.27 3.35
N GLY A 202 -20.88 10.42 2.34
CA GLY A 202 -20.69 10.91 0.98
C GLY A 202 -21.95 11.63 0.47
N ARG A 203 -21.77 12.64 -0.38
CA ARG A 203 -22.86 13.34 -1.07
C ARG A 203 -22.88 12.88 -2.52
N LEU A 204 -23.55 11.77 -2.76
CA LEU A 204 -23.84 11.28 -4.10
C LEU A 204 -24.96 12.17 -4.69
N GLY A 205 -24.72 12.86 -5.81
CA GLY A 205 -25.67 13.80 -6.41
C GLY A 205 -25.22 15.26 -6.47
N THR A 206 -23.92 15.53 -6.44
CA THR A 206 -23.38 16.86 -6.75
C THR A 206 -23.01 16.94 -8.23
N ASP A 207 -23.22 18.09 -8.87
CA ASP A 207 -22.76 18.35 -10.24
C ASP A 207 -21.26 18.66 -10.30
N ILE A 208 -20.46 17.99 -9.46
CA ILE A 208 -19.01 18.19 -9.32
C ILE A 208 -18.33 16.84 -9.34
N ASP A 209 -17.22 16.75 -10.05
CA ASP A 209 -16.46 15.52 -10.19
C ASP A 209 -15.08 15.63 -9.54
N VAL A 210 -14.47 14.50 -9.24
CA VAL A 210 -13.04 14.35 -8.98
C VAL A 210 -12.49 13.34 -9.95
N PHE A 211 -11.50 13.74 -10.74
CA PHE A 211 -10.68 12.83 -11.52
C PHE A 211 -9.48 12.41 -10.66
N TYR A 212 -9.58 11.23 -10.06
CA TYR A 212 -8.59 10.69 -9.13
C TYR A 212 -7.65 9.69 -9.81
N VAL A 213 -6.34 9.97 -9.80
CA VAL A 213 -5.34 9.07 -10.35
C VAL A 213 -4.60 8.36 -9.21
N HIS A 214 -4.82 7.06 -9.09
CA HIS A 214 -4.27 6.24 -8.01
C HIS A 214 -2.74 6.08 -8.12
N PRO A 215 -2.01 5.81 -7.02
CA PRO A 215 -0.57 5.56 -7.04
C PRO A 215 -0.25 4.14 -7.56
N THR A 216 1.04 3.79 -7.54
CA THR A 216 1.50 2.42 -7.79
C THR A 216 1.04 1.45 -6.70
N THR A 217 0.26 0.45 -7.10
CA THR A 217 -0.16 -0.71 -6.31
C THR A 217 0.34 -2.03 -6.91
N PHE A 218 0.83 -2.02 -8.15
CA PHE A 218 1.43 -3.17 -8.81
C PHE A 218 2.87 -3.42 -8.34
N ARG A 219 3.07 -4.48 -7.56
CA ARG A 219 4.35 -4.79 -6.88
C ARG A 219 5.25 -5.78 -7.63
N SER A 220 5.20 -5.77 -8.96
CA SER A 220 6.06 -6.65 -9.75
C SER A 220 7.53 -6.23 -9.68
N THR A 221 8.41 -7.21 -9.59
CA THR A 221 9.87 -7.06 -9.71
C THR A 221 10.38 -7.44 -11.11
N VAL A 222 9.51 -7.93 -11.99
CA VAL A 222 9.88 -8.45 -13.32
C VAL A 222 9.11 -7.82 -14.48
N ARG A 223 7.91 -7.26 -14.24
CA ARG A 223 7.09 -6.58 -15.24
C ARG A 223 7.14 -5.07 -15.02
N TRP A 224 7.29 -4.31 -16.11
CA TRP A 224 7.33 -2.84 -16.05
C TRP A 224 5.96 -2.21 -15.78
N ASN A 225 4.90 -2.74 -16.39
CA ASN A 225 3.54 -2.20 -16.28
C ASN A 225 2.53 -3.30 -15.98
N GLN A 226 1.50 -2.93 -15.22
CA GLN A 226 0.39 -3.82 -14.86
C GLN A 226 -0.50 -4.13 -16.07
N ASP A 227 -0.99 -5.37 -16.15
CA ASP A 227 -2.18 -5.67 -16.94
C ASP A 227 -3.43 -5.20 -16.17
N ILE A 228 -4.27 -4.37 -16.79
CA ILE A 228 -5.49 -3.88 -16.15
C ILE A 228 -6.51 -5.00 -15.87
N ALA A 229 -6.35 -6.19 -16.45
CA ALA A 229 -7.15 -7.37 -16.14
C ALA A 229 -6.66 -8.13 -14.89
N ASP A 230 -5.54 -7.74 -14.27
CA ASP A 230 -5.05 -8.35 -13.03
C ASP A 230 -6.00 -8.05 -11.86
N THR A 231 -6.86 -9.02 -11.55
CA THR A 231 -7.90 -8.89 -10.52
C THR A 231 -7.34 -8.77 -9.11
N GLN A 232 -6.18 -9.36 -8.82
CA GLN A 232 -5.56 -9.29 -7.51
C GLN A 232 -5.02 -7.88 -7.26
N THR A 233 -4.28 -7.32 -8.23
CA THR A 233 -3.79 -5.96 -8.15
C THR A 233 -4.95 -4.95 -8.14
N ASN A 234 -6.01 -5.20 -8.91
CA ASN A 234 -7.19 -4.35 -8.92
C ASN A 234 -7.93 -4.34 -7.57
N ALA A 235 -8.16 -5.50 -6.96
CA ALA A 235 -8.78 -5.57 -5.63
C ALA A 235 -7.97 -4.78 -4.59
N TRP A 236 -6.64 -4.94 -4.61
CA TRP A 236 -5.77 -4.15 -3.74
C TRP A 236 -5.84 -2.65 -4.06
N THR A 237 -5.90 -2.25 -5.34
CA THR A 237 -6.05 -0.85 -5.75
C THR A 237 -7.34 -0.24 -5.20
N ASP A 238 -8.44 -0.98 -5.31
CA ASP A 238 -9.75 -0.51 -4.93
C ASP A 238 -9.84 -0.30 -3.40
N GLU A 239 -9.34 -1.26 -2.62
CA GLU A 239 -9.39 -1.25 -1.15
C GLU A 239 -8.31 -0.34 -0.52
N SER A 240 -7.11 -0.30 -1.10
CA SER A 240 -5.98 0.40 -0.45
C SER A 240 -5.91 1.88 -0.78
N VAL A 241 -6.29 2.30 -1.99
CA VAL A 241 -6.04 3.67 -2.46
C VAL A 241 -7.28 4.33 -3.02
N VAL A 242 -8.12 3.65 -3.80
CA VAL A 242 -9.38 4.25 -4.28
C VAL A 242 -10.33 4.50 -3.12
N MET A 243 -10.51 3.54 -2.20
CA MET A 243 -11.28 3.73 -0.98
C MET A 243 -10.68 4.83 -0.07
N ARG A 244 -9.37 4.73 0.21
CA ARG A 244 -8.73 5.49 1.31
C ARG A 244 -8.22 6.88 0.91
N GLN A 245 -7.94 7.10 -0.37
CA GLN A 245 -7.41 8.36 -0.89
C GLN A 245 -8.41 9.01 -1.85
N GLY A 246 -8.91 8.26 -2.85
CA GLY A 246 -9.94 8.76 -3.77
C GLY A 246 -11.27 9.05 -3.07
N GLY A 247 -11.72 8.14 -2.19
CA GLY A 247 -12.95 8.26 -1.43
C GLY A 247 -12.98 9.43 -0.44
N VAL A 248 -11.82 10.04 -0.14
CA VAL A 248 -11.73 11.27 0.64
C VAL A 248 -12.60 12.37 0.01
N PHE A 249 -12.70 12.44 -1.32
CA PHE A 249 -13.44 13.50 -1.99
C PHE A 249 -14.94 13.22 -2.16
N ASN A 250 -15.43 12.05 -1.75
CA ASN A 250 -16.85 11.69 -1.94
C ASN A 250 -17.83 12.53 -1.10
N ALA A 251 -17.32 13.40 -0.22
CA ALA A 251 -18.13 14.36 0.54
C ALA A 251 -18.74 15.46 -0.35
N CYS A 252 -18.16 15.73 -1.52
CA CYS A 252 -18.57 16.82 -2.40
C CYS A 252 -18.82 16.42 -3.84
N CYS A 253 -18.42 15.22 -4.25
CA CYS A 253 -18.03 15.00 -5.63
C CYS A 253 -18.19 13.53 -6.07
N HIS A 254 -18.51 13.30 -7.34
CA HIS A 254 -18.42 11.97 -7.96
C HIS A 254 -16.97 11.61 -8.26
N ILE A 255 -16.57 10.37 -7.96
CA ILE A 255 -15.19 9.93 -8.18
C ILE A 255 -15.09 9.20 -9.53
N TYR A 256 -14.18 9.69 -10.38
CA TYR A 256 -13.72 9.03 -11.59
C TYR A 256 -12.28 8.60 -11.39
N ALA A 257 -12.04 7.29 -11.30
CA ALA A 257 -10.72 6.73 -11.08
C ALA A 257 -10.40 5.71 -12.17
N PRO A 258 -9.55 6.04 -13.16
CA PRO A 258 -9.23 5.12 -14.24
C PRO A 258 -8.31 4.00 -13.77
N ARG A 259 -8.50 2.80 -14.33
CA ARG A 259 -7.44 1.79 -14.38
C ARG A 259 -6.54 2.12 -15.56
N TYR A 260 -5.26 2.15 -15.31
CA TYR A 260 -4.25 2.37 -16.32
C TYR A 260 -3.16 1.32 -16.17
N ARG A 261 -2.32 1.13 -17.19
CA ARG A 261 -1.16 0.23 -17.10
C ARG A 261 -0.09 0.87 -16.22
N GLN A 262 -0.39 0.99 -14.94
CA GLN A 262 0.46 1.62 -13.94
C GLN A 262 1.85 1.01 -13.96
N ALA A 263 2.87 1.86 -13.87
CA ALA A 263 4.24 1.41 -13.78
C ALA A 263 4.48 0.77 -12.40
N SER A 264 5.14 -0.38 -12.40
CA SER A 264 5.32 -1.22 -11.21
C SER A 264 6.32 -0.64 -10.21
N THR A 265 6.45 -1.26 -9.05
CA THR A 265 7.52 -0.94 -8.10
C THR A 265 8.93 -1.09 -8.69
N LEU A 266 9.14 -1.96 -9.69
CA LEU A 266 10.40 -2.06 -10.42
C LEU A 266 10.72 -0.75 -11.17
N ALA A 267 9.72 -0.09 -11.76
CA ALA A 267 9.96 1.15 -12.50
C ALA A 267 10.57 2.26 -11.63
N LEU A 268 10.24 2.28 -10.33
CA LEU A 268 10.78 3.26 -9.38
C LEU A 268 12.29 3.12 -9.16
N THR A 269 12.89 1.95 -9.41
CA THR A 269 14.34 1.72 -9.22
C THR A 269 15.16 2.05 -10.47
N ALA A 270 14.52 2.30 -11.62
CA ALA A 270 15.17 2.51 -12.91
C ALA A 270 14.66 3.78 -13.61
N MET A 271 14.44 4.85 -12.85
CA MET A 271 13.80 6.08 -13.33
C MET A 271 14.62 6.85 -14.39
N ASP A 272 15.92 6.63 -14.50
CA ASP A 272 16.76 7.25 -15.54
C ASP A 272 16.76 6.45 -16.87
N GLY A 273 15.93 5.40 -16.98
CA GLY A 273 15.85 4.53 -18.16
C GLY A 273 14.48 3.87 -18.34
N ASP A 274 14.44 2.54 -18.23
CA ASP A 274 13.21 1.75 -18.47
C ASP A 274 12.04 2.12 -17.55
N GLY A 275 12.33 2.56 -16.33
CA GLY A 275 11.32 3.08 -15.41
C GLY A 275 10.61 4.31 -15.95
N ALA A 276 11.35 5.26 -16.55
CA ALA A 276 10.73 6.43 -17.18
C ALA A 276 9.81 6.02 -18.35
N ARG A 277 10.27 5.10 -19.21
CA ARG A 277 9.45 4.57 -20.32
C ARG A 277 8.16 3.91 -19.83
N ALA A 278 8.23 3.18 -18.71
CA ALA A 278 7.06 2.59 -18.07
C ALA A 278 6.09 3.67 -17.55
N PHE A 279 6.60 4.74 -16.95
CA PHE A 279 5.79 5.88 -16.52
C PHE A 279 5.18 6.63 -17.71
N ASP A 280 5.89 6.79 -18.83
CA ASP A 280 5.37 7.43 -20.04
C ASP A 280 4.21 6.63 -20.65
N LEU A 281 4.34 5.30 -20.68
CA LEU A 281 3.25 4.42 -21.09
C LEU A 281 2.03 4.57 -20.17
N ALA A 282 2.25 4.57 -18.85
CA ALA A 282 1.20 4.75 -17.86
C ALA A 282 0.50 6.12 -18.00
N TYR A 283 1.27 7.19 -18.22
CA TYR A 283 0.74 8.53 -18.46
C TYR A 283 -0.15 8.58 -19.72
N SER A 284 0.27 7.93 -20.81
CA SER A 284 -0.53 7.89 -22.05
C SER A 284 -1.91 7.28 -21.84
N ASP A 285 -2.06 6.36 -20.88
CA ASP A 285 -3.35 5.78 -20.51
C ASP A 285 -4.17 6.76 -19.66
N VAL A 286 -3.55 7.43 -18.67
CA VAL A 286 -4.20 8.47 -17.86
C VAL A 286 -4.73 9.63 -18.71
N GLU A 287 -3.96 10.07 -19.70
CA GLU A 287 -4.39 11.10 -20.64
C GLU A 287 -5.61 10.64 -21.46
N ARG A 288 -5.58 9.43 -22.04
CA ARG A 288 -6.74 8.87 -22.77
C ARG A 288 -7.97 8.71 -21.88
N ALA A 289 -7.78 8.36 -20.61
CA ALA A 289 -8.87 8.28 -19.65
C ALA A 289 -9.50 9.65 -19.39
N PHE A 290 -8.66 10.67 -19.19
CA PHE A 290 -9.11 12.04 -18.96
C PHE A 290 -9.88 12.58 -20.17
N ASP A 291 -9.41 12.30 -21.38
CA ASP A 291 -10.10 12.67 -22.62
C ASP A 291 -11.45 12.00 -22.77
N HIS A 292 -11.52 10.70 -22.46
CA HIS A 292 -12.78 9.98 -22.46
C HIS A 292 -13.76 10.60 -21.44
N TYR A 293 -13.29 10.82 -20.21
CA TYR A 293 -14.06 11.43 -19.14
C TYR A 293 -14.60 12.81 -19.54
N LEU A 294 -13.76 13.71 -20.05
CA LEU A 294 -14.20 15.05 -20.46
C LEU A 294 -15.26 14.99 -21.57
N LYS A 295 -15.09 14.08 -22.53
CA LYS A 295 -15.94 13.97 -23.71
C LYS A 295 -17.28 13.29 -23.43
N HIS A 296 -17.32 12.29 -22.56
CA HIS A 296 -18.46 11.39 -22.41
C HIS A 296 -19.16 11.47 -21.06
N ASP A 297 -18.45 11.86 -20.00
CA ASP A 297 -18.94 11.73 -18.63
C ASP A 297 -19.09 13.07 -17.91
N ASN A 298 -18.12 13.97 -18.08
CA ASN A 298 -18.00 15.20 -17.31
C ASN A 298 -19.13 16.21 -17.60
N ASN A 299 -19.66 16.26 -18.82
CA ASN A 299 -20.74 17.18 -19.20
C ASN A 299 -20.47 18.65 -18.82
N ARG A 300 -19.21 19.09 -18.88
CA ARG A 300 -18.73 20.42 -18.46
C ARG A 300 -18.92 20.75 -16.97
N ARG A 301 -19.12 19.74 -16.11
CA ARG A 301 -19.17 19.91 -14.65
C ARG A 301 -17.82 20.40 -14.12
N PRO A 302 -17.78 21.28 -13.11
CA PRO A 302 -16.53 21.59 -12.43
C PRO A 302 -15.88 20.32 -11.88
N PHE A 303 -14.55 20.27 -11.89
CA PHE A 303 -13.83 19.08 -11.43
C PHE A 303 -12.63 19.40 -10.54
N ILE A 304 -12.33 18.48 -9.63
CA ILE A 304 -11.07 18.44 -8.88
C ILE A 304 -10.14 17.43 -9.56
N LEU A 305 -8.85 17.75 -9.65
CA LEU A 305 -7.82 16.75 -9.89
C LEU A 305 -7.22 16.31 -8.57
N ALA A 306 -7.07 15.00 -8.36
CA ALA A 306 -6.42 14.49 -7.16
C ALA A 306 -5.57 13.26 -7.49
N GLY A 307 -4.35 13.22 -6.97
CA GLY A 307 -3.48 12.08 -7.19
C GLY A 307 -2.53 11.86 -6.04
N HIS A 308 -1.93 10.67 -6.02
CA HIS A 308 -0.86 10.35 -5.08
C HIS A 308 0.32 9.73 -5.81
N SER A 309 1.55 10.04 -5.40
CA SER A 309 2.76 9.38 -5.91
C SER A 309 2.80 9.37 -7.44
N GLN A 310 2.85 8.20 -8.09
CA GLN A 310 2.76 8.06 -9.56
C GLN A 310 1.56 8.80 -10.16
N GLY A 311 0.37 8.70 -9.58
CA GLY A 311 -0.81 9.40 -10.08
C GLY A 311 -0.70 10.91 -9.95
N ALA A 312 -0.11 11.42 -8.87
CA ALA A 312 0.17 12.84 -8.73
C ALA A 312 1.19 13.34 -9.77
N ARG A 313 2.21 12.54 -10.09
CA ARG A 313 3.16 12.84 -11.18
C ARG A 313 2.43 12.93 -12.53
N HIS A 314 1.56 11.96 -12.84
CA HIS A 314 0.77 12.00 -14.07
C HIS A 314 -0.15 13.22 -14.13
N LEU A 315 -0.67 13.68 -12.99
CA LEU A 315 -1.44 14.92 -12.93
C LEU A 315 -0.59 16.17 -13.16
N GLN A 316 0.70 16.19 -12.80
CA GLN A 316 1.58 17.30 -13.18
C GLN A 316 1.70 17.42 -14.71
N ASP A 317 1.95 16.29 -15.38
CA ASP A 317 2.00 16.24 -16.84
C ASP A 317 0.65 16.63 -17.48
N LEU A 318 -0.47 16.19 -16.89
CA LEU A 318 -1.82 16.56 -17.34
C LEU A 318 -2.10 18.06 -17.17
N LEU A 319 -1.70 18.62 -16.02
CA LEU A 319 -1.82 20.05 -15.75
C LEU A 319 -1.02 20.86 -16.79
N GLU A 320 0.25 20.51 -17.01
CA GLU A 320 1.14 21.18 -17.96
C GLU A 320 0.63 21.09 -19.40
N ARG A 321 0.27 19.89 -19.86
CA ARG A 321 0.03 19.65 -21.30
C ARG A 321 -1.40 19.89 -21.73
N ARG A 322 -2.38 19.71 -20.84
CA ARG A 322 -3.80 19.64 -21.20
C ARG A 322 -4.67 20.69 -20.56
N ILE A 323 -4.27 21.23 -19.40
CA ILE A 323 -5.12 22.14 -18.64
C ILE A 323 -4.57 23.56 -18.70
N ASP A 324 -3.33 23.79 -18.30
CA ASP A 324 -2.72 25.11 -18.24
C ASP A 324 -2.80 25.85 -19.59
N GLY A 325 -3.15 27.13 -19.55
CA GLY A 325 -3.36 27.94 -20.76
C GLY A 325 -4.63 27.61 -21.56
N THR A 326 -5.45 26.65 -21.13
CA THR A 326 -6.72 26.31 -21.79
C THR A 326 -7.95 26.76 -20.97
N PRO A 327 -9.17 26.75 -21.56
CA PRO A 327 -10.39 27.00 -20.81
C PRO A 327 -10.63 26.02 -19.64
N LEU A 328 -10.00 24.84 -19.65
CA LEU A 328 -10.15 23.83 -18.58
C LEU A 328 -9.66 24.34 -17.22
N VAL A 329 -8.69 25.27 -17.16
CA VAL A 329 -8.26 25.90 -15.89
C VAL A 329 -9.44 26.54 -15.17
N LYS A 330 -10.38 27.12 -15.92
CA LYS A 330 -11.56 27.80 -15.33
C LYS A 330 -12.63 26.82 -14.86
N GLN A 331 -12.56 25.56 -15.28
CA GLN A 331 -13.47 24.50 -14.88
C GLN A 331 -12.90 23.67 -13.71
N MET A 332 -11.59 23.70 -13.52
CA MET A 332 -10.90 23.01 -12.43
C MET A 332 -11.08 23.76 -11.10
N VAL A 333 -11.70 23.13 -10.11
CA VAL A 333 -11.84 23.66 -8.75
C VAL A 333 -10.46 23.78 -8.08
N ALA A 334 -9.70 22.69 -8.03
CA ALA A 334 -8.33 22.66 -7.54
C ALA A 334 -7.64 21.34 -7.95
N ALA A 335 -6.31 21.31 -7.86
CA ALA A 335 -5.51 20.11 -8.04
C ALA A 335 -4.74 19.74 -6.76
N TYR A 336 -4.98 18.53 -6.24
CA TYR A 336 -4.28 17.95 -5.09
C TYR A 336 -3.17 17.03 -5.59
N ILE A 337 -1.94 17.55 -5.65
CA ILE A 337 -0.74 16.87 -6.15
C ILE A 337 0.07 16.38 -4.95
N VAL A 338 -0.26 15.18 -4.45
CA VAL A 338 0.21 14.70 -3.15
C VAL A 338 1.26 13.59 -3.29
N GLY A 339 2.26 13.56 -2.42
CA GLY A 339 3.28 12.50 -2.40
C GLY A 339 4.35 12.62 -3.50
N VAL A 340 4.40 13.74 -4.19
CA VAL A 340 5.47 14.07 -5.17
C VAL A 340 5.92 15.49 -4.93
N ASN A 341 7.16 15.78 -5.34
CA ASN A 341 7.72 17.10 -5.17
C ASN A 341 7.38 17.96 -6.39
N LEU A 342 6.86 19.16 -6.13
CA LEU A 342 6.81 20.29 -7.05
C LEU A 342 7.75 21.35 -6.50
N SER A 343 8.44 22.08 -7.35
CA SER A 343 9.21 23.25 -6.95
C SER A 343 8.34 24.50 -7.05
N GLU A 344 8.54 25.47 -6.17
CA GLU A 344 7.82 26.75 -6.23
C GLU A 344 8.06 27.47 -7.58
N GLY A 345 9.25 27.32 -8.16
CA GLY A 345 9.60 27.85 -9.47
C GLY A 345 8.89 27.19 -10.65
N ASP A 346 8.24 26.02 -10.45
CA ASP A 346 7.41 25.43 -11.52
C ASP A 346 6.25 26.37 -11.91
N PHE A 347 5.77 27.19 -10.96
CA PHE A 347 4.74 28.20 -11.19
C PHE A 347 5.36 29.45 -11.81
N GLY A 348 4.94 29.78 -13.03
CA GLY A 348 5.54 30.78 -13.91
C GLY A 348 6.50 30.18 -14.96
N LYS A 349 7.08 28.99 -14.70
CA LYS A 349 7.96 28.30 -15.65
C LYS A 349 7.27 27.16 -16.39
N THR A 350 6.80 26.14 -15.69
CA THR A 350 6.05 25.04 -16.31
C THR A 350 4.57 25.35 -16.35
N PHE A 351 4.00 25.74 -15.21
CA PHE A 351 2.62 26.20 -15.13
C PHE A 351 2.57 27.71 -15.36
N LYS A 352 2.11 28.14 -16.53
CA LYS A 352 2.06 29.53 -16.97
C LYS A 352 0.90 30.32 -16.37
N THR A 353 -0.26 29.67 -16.20
CA THR A 353 -1.49 30.31 -15.74
C THR A 353 -2.00 29.76 -14.41
N ILE A 354 -1.71 28.49 -14.11
CA ILE A 354 -2.06 27.87 -12.84
C ILE A 354 -1.12 28.40 -11.74
N THR A 355 -1.69 28.67 -10.57
CA THR A 355 -0.96 29.17 -9.39
C THR A 355 -0.99 28.17 -8.25
N ILE A 356 -0.18 28.42 -7.23
CA ILE A 356 -0.28 27.73 -5.94
C ILE A 356 -1.59 28.15 -5.26
N CYS A 357 -2.30 27.23 -4.61
CA CYS A 357 -3.40 27.57 -3.73
C CYS A 357 -2.86 28.25 -2.47
N ASN A 358 -2.98 29.57 -2.40
CA ASN A 358 -2.42 30.36 -1.29
C ASN A 358 -3.36 30.43 -0.08
N LYS A 359 -4.67 30.28 -0.28
CA LYS A 359 -5.69 30.30 0.77
C LYS A 359 -6.57 29.04 0.75
N PRO A 360 -7.28 28.74 1.86
CA PRO A 360 -8.07 27.52 1.98
C PRO A 360 -9.11 27.38 0.87
N ASP A 361 -9.74 28.50 0.50
CA ASP A 361 -10.80 28.63 -0.51
C ASP A 361 -10.30 29.02 -1.91
N SER A 362 -8.98 29.04 -2.13
CA SER A 362 -8.41 29.29 -3.46
C SER A 362 -8.86 28.23 -4.45
N ILE A 363 -9.15 28.67 -5.67
CA ILE A 363 -9.61 27.81 -6.77
C ILE A 363 -8.73 27.99 -8.02
N ASN A 364 -8.85 27.04 -8.96
CA ASN A 364 -8.08 26.98 -10.21
C ASN A 364 -6.55 26.91 -9.96
N CYS A 365 -6.16 26.27 -8.85
CA CYS A 365 -4.82 26.28 -8.31
C CYS A 365 -4.36 24.87 -7.87
N VAL A 366 -3.08 24.74 -7.52
CA VAL A 366 -2.44 23.50 -7.06
C VAL A 366 -2.12 23.55 -5.57
N VAL A 367 -2.40 22.47 -4.85
CA VAL A 367 -1.92 22.18 -3.50
C VAL A 367 -1.04 20.93 -3.52
N ALA A 368 0.06 20.95 -2.77
CA ALA A 368 0.98 19.82 -2.69
C ALA A 368 1.60 19.69 -1.30
N TRP A 369 1.84 18.45 -0.89
CA TRP A 369 2.63 18.11 0.30
C TRP A 369 3.17 16.67 0.17
N ASN A 370 4.18 16.39 0.99
CA ASN A 370 4.74 15.05 1.18
C ASN A 370 5.12 14.90 2.67
N ALA A 371 4.47 13.97 3.37
CA ALA A 371 4.56 13.85 4.81
C ALA A 371 5.76 13.00 5.26
N SER A 372 6.42 13.44 6.33
CA SER A 372 7.51 12.70 6.97
C SER A 372 7.53 12.90 8.48
N LEU A 373 8.09 11.95 9.20
CA LEU A 373 8.45 12.10 10.61
C LEU A 373 9.68 13.01 10.77
N PRO A 374 9.96 13.52 11.99
CA PRO A 374 11.08 14.45 12.23
C PRO A 374 12.47 13.89 11.89
N GLU A 375 12.66 12.59 11.97
CA GLU A 375 13.93 11.90 11.68
C GLU A 375 14.23 11.75 10.17
N PHE A 376 13.28 12.12 9.31
CA PHE A 376 13.44 11.98 7.86
C PHE A 376 14.54 12.90 7.30
N ASN A 377 15.32 12.37 6.36
CA ASN A 377 16.44 13.11 5.76
C ASN A 377 15.97 14.12 4.69
N ILE A 378 15.37 15.23 5.15
CA ILE A 378 14.88 16.33 4.30
C ILE A 378 16.01 16.89 3.43
N ALA A 379 17.23 17.01 3.96
CA ALA A 379 18.37 17.52 3.22
C ALA A 379 18.69 16.65 1.99
N MET A 380 18.57 15.32 2.09
CA MET A 380 18.78 14.42 0.95
C MET A 380 17.71 14.63 -0.12
N VAL A 381 16.42 14.70 0.27
CA VAL A 381 15.33 14.94 -0.68
C VAL A 381 15.49 16.29 -1.38
N ASN A 382 15.87 17.33 -0.64
CA ASN A 382 16.07 18.66 -1.19
C ASN A 382 17.23 18.70 -2.18
N ARG A 383 18.34 18.00 -1.93
CA ARG A 383 19.43 17.87 -2.91
C ARG A 383 18.97 17.22 -4.22
N PHE A 384 18.16 16.16 -4.13
CA PHE A 384 17.64 15.50 -5.33
C PHE A 384 16.60 16.34 -6.07
N ALA A 385 15.75 17.08 -5.35
CA ALA A 385 14.79 17.99 -5.96
C ALA A 385 15.49 19.18 -6.62
N GLU A 386 16.47 19.78 -5.95
CA GLU A 386 17.30 20.86 -6.49
C GLU A 386 18.05 20.41 -7.73
N LYS A 387 18.68 19.23 -7.72
CA LYS A 387 19.32 18.68 -8.92
C LYS A 387 18.33 18.58 -10.09
N ARG A 388 17.15 18.00 -9.87
CA ARG A 388 16.13 17.88 -10.94
C ARG A 388 15.66 19.24 -11.45
N TYR A 389 15.51 20.21 -10.55
CA TYR A 389 15.14 21.58 -10.91
C TYR A 389 16.23 22.22 -11.78
N VAL A 390 17.49 22.11 -11.37
CA VAL A 390 18.64 22.65 -12.11
C VAL A 390 18.80 21.97 -13.47
N ASP A 391 18.61 20.66 -13.55
CA ASP A 391 18.64 19.94 -14.82
C ASP A 391 17.53 20.42 -15.78
N ARG A 392 16.37 20.86 -15.27
CA ARG A 392 15.22 21.32 -16.08
C ARG A 392 15.26 22.81 -16.42
N TYR A 393 15.66 23.68 -15.50
CA TYR A 393 15.55 25.14 -15.65
C TYR A 393 16.87 25.89 -15.50
N GLY A 394 17.99 25.20 -15.29
CA GLY A 394 19.23 25.83 -14.86
C GLY A 394 19.18 26.31 -13.41
N ASP A 395 20.17 27.08 -13.00
CA ASP A 395 20.37 27.50 -11.60
C ASP A 395 19.44 28.64 -11.13
N ASP A 396 18.28 28.79 -11.78
CA ASP A 396 17.32 29.86 -11.54
C ASP A 396 16.71 29.81 -10.11
N PRO A 397 16.22 30.94 -9.57
CA PRO A 397 15.43 30.96 -8.33
C PRO A 397 14.19 30.06 -8.42
N GLY A 398 13.70 29.57 -7.27
CA GLY A 398 12.47 28.77 -7.18
C GLY A 398 12.67 27.27 -6.90
N LYS A 399 13.89 26.82 -6.61
CA LYS A 399 14.24 25.41 -6.34
C LYS A 399 13.52 24.79 -5.14
N ARG A 400 13.05 25.61 -4.19
CA ARG A 400 12.40 25.14 -2.96
C ARG A 400 11.18 24.28 -3.31
N ILE A 401 11.09 23.12 -2.69
CA ILE A 401 9.92 22.24 -2.84
C ILE A 401 8.71 22.95 -2.23
N LEU A 402 7.59 22.95 -2.96
CA LEU A 402 6.30 23.43 -2.49
C LEU A 402 5.77 22.53 -1.37
N CYS A 403 5.40 23.16 -0.26
CA CYS A 403 4.63 22.51 0.80
C CYS A 403 3.50 23.43 1.23
N VAL A 404 2.28 22.92 1.16
CA VAL A 404 1.09 23.54 1.74
C VAL A 404 0.62 22.66 2.89
N ASN A 405 0.45 23.23 4.07
CA ASN A 405 0.02 22.48 5.24
C ASN A 405 -1.43 22.00 5.05
N PRO A 406 -1.71 20.68 5.09
CA PRO A 406 -3.02 20.10 4.79
C PRO A 406 -4.04 20.21 5.95
N VAL A 407 -3.69 20.87 7.05
CA VAL A 407 -4.64 21.25 8.11
C VAL A 407 -5.12 22.69 7.91
N THR A 408 -4.21 23.60 7.52
CA THR A 408 -4.54 25.02 7.34
C THR A 408 -4.96 25.35 5.91
N PHE A 409 -4.41 24.65 4.91
CA PHE A 409 -4.52 24.97 3.48
C PHE A 409 -4.17 26.43 3.14
N ASP A 410 -3.29 27.04 3.94
CA ASP A 410 -2.86 28.43 3.80
C ASP A 410 -1.33 28.48 3.81
N ILE A 411 -0.72 29.05 2.77
CA ILE A 411 0.75 29.14 2.66
C ILE A 411 1.37 30.06 3.72
N ASP A 412 0.59 31.02 4.22
CA ASP A 412 1.01 31.93 5.29
C ASP A 412 0.89 31.29 6.68
N GLN A 413 0.25 30.12 6.77
CA GLN A 413 0.12 29.33 8.00
C GLN A 413 0.76 27.95 7.81
N PRO A 414 2.11 27.89 7.73
CA PRO A 414 2.83 26.65 7.41
C PRO A 414 2.81 25.62 8.55
N GLN A 415 2.28 25.97 9.73
CA GLN A 415 2.25 25.11 10.91
C GLN A 415 0.85 25.03 11.51
N SER A 416 0.50 23.85 12.02
CA SER A 416 -0.73 23.56 12.75
C SER A 416 -0.44 22.66 13.95
N SER A 417 -1.19 22.86 15.03
CA SER A 417 -1.19 21.97 16.19
C SER A 417 -2.09 20.76 15.95
N ALA A 418 -1.96 19.74 16.81
CA ALA A 418 -2.83 18.56 16.73
C ALA A 418 -4.29 18.95 16.93
N GLU A 419 -4.60 19.90 17.82
CA GLU A 419 -5.95 20.35 18.14
C GLU A 419 -6.72 20.93 16.93
N GLN A 420 -5.99 21.42 15.93
CA GLN A 420 -6.56 21.97 14.69
C GLN A 420 -6.91 20.89 13.67
N ALA A 421 -6.28 19.71 13.73
CA ALA A 421 -6.53 18.62 12.79
C ALA A 421 -7.92 18.01 12.99
N LYS A 422 -8.72 18.01 11.92
CA LYS A 422 -10.12 17.57 11.94
C LYS A 422 -10.23 16.05 12.10
N GLY A 423 -9.26 15.28 11.60
CA GLY A 423 -9.19 13.85 11.90
C GLY A 423 -8.44 12.99 10.89
N SER A 424 -7.79 11.96 11.44
CA SER A 424 -6.92 11.03 10.72
C SER A 424 -7.50 9.62 10.71
N VAL A 425 -7.21 8.85 9.67
CA VAL A 425 -7.48 7.41 9.61
C VAL A 425 -6.47 6.66 10.48
N THR A 426 -6.95 5.72 11.28
CA THR A 426 -6.11 4.88 12.15
C THR A 426 -5.67 3.60 11.45
N GLY A 427 -4.47 3.13 11.80
CA GLY A 427 -3.84 1.91 11.32
C GLY A 427 -3.19 2.02 9.94
N THR A 428 -2.49 0.96 9.55
CA THR A 428 -1.85 0.86 8.24
C THR A 428 -2.88 0.53 7.14
N PRO A 429 -2.79 1.15 5.95
CA PRO A 429 -3.58 0.76 4.79
C PRO A 429 -3.46 -0.75 4.53
N GLY A 430 -4.60 -1.42 4.44
CA GLY A 430 -4.73 -2.87 4.30
C GLY A 430 -6.14 -3.25 3.85
N ASN A 431 -6.38 -4.55 3.61
CA ASN A 431 -7.68 -5.09 3.19
C ASN A 431 -8.74 -5.05 4.31
N ALA A 432 -8.35 -4.63 5.51
CA ALA A 432 -9.28 -4.46 6.62
C ALA A 432 -10.18 -3.23 6.40
N PRO A 433 -11.42 -3.23 6.93
CA PRO A 433 -12.28 -2.06 6.91
C PRO A 433 -11.56 -0.81 7.47
N MET A 434 -11.94 0.36 6.96
CA MET A 434 -11.44 1.61 7.53
C MET A 434 -11.89 1.73 8.99
N LYS A 435 -10.93 1.92 9.88
CA LYS A 435 -11.18 2.17 11.29
C LYS A 435 -11.74 3.60 11.49
N PRO A 436 -12.40 3.88 12.63
CA PRO A 436 -12.89 5.21 12.94
C PRO A 436 -11.79 6.29 12.86
N LEU A 437 -12.20 7.50 12.50
CA LEU A 437 -11.32 8.66 12.52
C LEU A 437 -10.93 9.01 13.94
N LEU A 438 -9.67 9.41 14.13
CA LEU A 438 -9.19 10.02 15.36
C LEU A 438 -8.97 11.51 15.12
N ALA A 439 -9.85 12.33 15.71
CA ALA A 439 -9.71 13.78 15.70
C ALA A 439 -8.49 14.22 16.51
N LYS A 440 -7.99 15.43 16.23
CA LYS A 440 -6.95 16.09 17.01
C LYS A 440 -5.67 15.27 17.23
N SER A 441 -5.22 14.59 16.18
CA SER A 441 -4.28 13.48 16.29
C SER A 441 -2.95 13.67 15.57
N VAL A 442 -2.76 14.79 14.87
CA VAL A 442 -1.50 15.06 14.15
C VAL A 442 -1.23 16.55 14.11
N SER A 443 -0.05 16.97 14.57
CA SER A 443 0.48 18.29 14.25
C SER A 443 1.27 18.23 12.94
N ALA A 444 1.29 19.33 12.19
CA ALA A 444 1.96 19.38 10.90
C ALA A 444 2.70 20.71 10.72
N ARG A 445 3.88 20.66 10.10
CA ARG A 445 4.67 21.85 9.78
C ARG A 445 5.38 21.65 8.44
N CYS A 446 5.21 22.60 7.54
CA CYS A 446 6.08 22.70 6.36
C CYS A 446 7.49 23.10 6.79
N ASN A 447 8.44 22.20 6.57
CA ASN A 447 9.84 22.32 6.95
C ASN A 447 10.71 22.12 5.71
N ASN A 448 11.20 23.25 5.15
CA ASN A 448 12.02 23.28 3.95
C ASN A 448 11.44 22.46 2.78
N GLY A 449 10.13 22.61 2.55
CA GLY A 449 9.41 21.96 1.45
C GLY A 449 8.96 20.51 1.69
N THR A 450 9.28 19.91 2.85
CA THR A 450 8.69 18.64 3.31
C THR A 450 7.70 18.90 4.45
N LEU A 451 6.60 18.16 4.51
CA LEU A 451 5.64 18.28 5.61
C LEU A 451 6.06 17.39 6.78
N THR A 452 6.71 17.99 7.79
CA THR A 452 7.03 17.27 9.02
C THR A 452 5.78 17.12 9.88
N VAL A 453 5.46 15.89 10.27
CA VAL A 453 4.29 15.55 11.08
C VAL A 453 4.68 14.91 12.42
N GLN A 454 3.85 15.12 13.44
CA GLN A 454 3.92 14.37 14.69
C GLN A 454 2.56 13.72 14.96
N PRO A 455 2.35 12.49 14.46
CA PRO A 455 1.11 11.74 14.71
C PRO A 455 1.05 11.23 16.15
N SER A 456 -0.15 11.19 16.73
CA SER A 456 -0.41 10.47 17.97
C SER A 456 -0.10 8.98 17.81
N ALA A 457 0.46 8.37 18.86
CA ALA A 457 0.72 6.94 18.90
C ALA A 457 -0.55 6.10 18.72
N ASP A 458 -1.71 6.63 19.16
CA ASP A 458 -3.03 5.97 19.03
C ASP A 458 -3.45 5.77 17.57
N LEU A 459 -2.85 6.51 16.63
CA LEU A 459 -3.07 6.28 15.21
C LEU A 459 -2.52 4.94 14.74
N GLY A 460 -1.54 4.35 15.44
CA GLY A 460 -1.01 3.03 15.11
C GLY A 460 -0.45 2.93 13.68
N LEU A 461 0.18 4.01 13.21
CA LEU A 461 0.72 4.11 11.85
C LEU A 461 2.11 3.48 11.76
N SER A 462 2.43 2.91 10.60
CA SER A 462 3.78 2.43 10.30
C SER A 462 4.40 3.27 9.20
N PRO A 463 5.49 4.03 9.45
CA PRO A 463 6.19 4.77 8.40
C PRO A 463 6.92 3.82 7.45
N LEU A 464 7.21 4.30 6.24
CA LEU A 464 8.22 3.72 5.36
C LEU A 464 9.63 3.96 5.91
N PRO A 465 10.65 3.25 5.39
CA PRO A 465 12.03 3.42 5.82
C PRO A 465 12.47 4.89 5.88
N GLY A 466 13.23 5.24 6.92
CA GLY A 466 13.71 6.61 7.15
C GLY A 466 12.65 7.57 7.69
N GLY A 467 11.45 7.10 8.08
CA GLY A 467 10.41 7.96 8.65
C GLY A 467 9.50 8.61 7.61
N SER A 468 9.48 8.13 6.36
CA SER A 468 8.55 8.63 5.35
C SER A 468 7.11 8.23 5.67
N MET A 469 6.18 9.18 5.64
CA MET A 469 4.75 8.95 5.86
C MET A 469 3.96 8.87 4.56
N HIS A 470 4.63 8.58 3.44
CA HIS A 470 4.08 8.62 2.08
C HIS A 470 2.80 7.79 1.89
N TYR A 471 2.68 6.60 2.51
CA TYR A 471 1.43 5.82 2.45
C TYR A 471 0.25 6.44 3.22
N HIS A 472 0.55 7.39 4.11
CA HIS A 472 -0.41 8.02 5.01
C HIS A 472 -0.72 9.47 4.63
N ASP A 473 -0.19 10.00 3.51
CA ASP A 473 -0.36 11.40 3.13
C ASP A 473 -1.82 11.87 3.10
N TYR A 474 -2.73 11.02 2.62
CA TYR A 474 -4.17 11.30 2.66
C TYR A 474 -4.80 10.89 4.00
N GLY A 475 -4.33 9.79 4.59
CA GLY A 475 -4.90 9.21 5.82
C GLY A 475 -4.70 10.13 7.03
N LEU A 476 -3.55 10.79 7.16
CA LEU A 476 -3.25 11.74 8.24
C LEU A 476 -4.17 12.96 8.24
N PHE A 477 -4.76 13.31 7.10
CA PHE A 477 -5.53 14.55 6.95
C PHE A 477 -6.90 14.28 6.32
N TYR A 478 -7.45 13.09 6.56
CA TYR A 478 -8.65 12.60 5.87
C TYR A 478 -9.85 13.54 6.03
N ALA A 479 -10.14 13.98 7.26
CA ALA A 479 -11.24 14.92 7.50
C ALA A 479 -10.91 16.35 7.07
N ASP A 480 -9.63 16.74 7.11
CA ASP A 480 -9.16 18.06 6.71
C ASP A 480 -9.30 18.26 5.20
N ILE A 481 -8.83 17.29 4.40
CA ILE A 481 -8.98 17.27 2.94
C ILE A 481 -10.47 17.23 2.55
N ARG A 482 -11.28 16.43 3.24
CA ARG A 482 -12.74 16.37 3.04
C ARG A 482 -13.39 17.73 3.17
N ALA A 483 -13.08 18.43 4.25
CA ALA A 483 -13.64 19.76 4.50
C ALA A 483 -13.14 20.75 3.46
N ASN A 484 -11.83 20.77 3.19
CA ASN A 484 -11.25 21.72 2.24
C ASN A 484 -11.75 21.54 0.81
N ALA A 485 -11.94 20.30 0.35
CA ALA A 485 -12.53 20.03 -0.95
C ALA A 485 -13.95 20.61 -1.05
N ALA A 486 -14.76 20.43 -0.01
CA ALA A 486 -16.11 21.02 0.05
C ALA A 486 -16.06 22.56 0.08
N ASP A 487 -15.16 23.16 0.86
CA ASP A 487 -14.99 24.62 0.96
C ASP A 487 -14.61 25.22 -0.40
N ARG A 488 -13.67 24.59 -1.13
CA ARG A 488 -13.25 25.05 -2.47
C ARG A 488 -14.34 24.87 -3.52
N VAL A 489 -15.11 23.79 -3.45
CA VAL A 489 -16.28 23.59 -4.32
C VAL A 489 -17.30 24.70 -4.07
N GLN A 490 -17.58 25.02 -2.80
CA GLN A 490 -18.48 26.12 -2.46
C GLN A 490 -17.96 27.46 -2.99
N ALA A 491 -16.68 27.77 -2.78
CA ALA A 491 -16.05 28.99 -3.29
C ALA A 491 -16.11 29.08 -4.83
N PHE A 492 -15.89 27.95 -5.51
CA PHE A 492 -16.00 27.85 -6.97
C PHE A 492 -17.43 28.17 -7.44
N LEU A 493 -18.44 27.55 -6.83
CA LEU A 493 -19.84 27.75 -7.19
C LEU A 493 -20.28 29.19 -6.92
N GLN A 494 -19.87 29.78 -5.81
CA GLN A 494 -20.18 31.18 -5.48
C GLN A 494 -19.54 32.16 -6.47
N ARG A 495 -18.28 31.95 -6.86
CA ARG A 495 -17.57 32.83 -7.80
C ARG A 495 -18.13 32.75 -9.22
N ASN A 496 -18.68 31.61 -9.60
CA ASN A 496 -19.20 31.34 -10.95
C ASN A 496 -20.73 31.35 -11.02
N ALA A 497 -21.43 31.68 -9.92
CA ALA A 497 -22.87 31.87 -9.94
C ALA A 497 -23.23 33.01 -10.92
N PRO A 498 -24.30 32.89 -11.71
CA PRO A 498 -24.81 34.01 -12.48
C PRO A 498 -25.05 35.18 -11.54
N ARG A 499 -24.43 36.34 -11.81
CA ARG A 499 -24.80 37.55 -11.08
C ARG A 499 -26.25 37.84 -11.43
N GLU A 500 -27.16 37.70 -10.47
CA GLU A 500 -28.49 38.27 -10.63
C GLU A 500 -28.30 39.77 -10.91
N LEU A 501 -28.74 40.20 -12.09
CA LEU A 501 -28.78 41.60 -12.46
C LEU A 501 -29.73 42.29 -11.45
N GLN A 502 -29.16 42.97 -10.47
CA GLN A 502 -29.89 43.90 -9.61
C GLN A 502 -30.22 45.18 -10.37
#